data_AF-A0A284VK37-F1
#
_entry.id   AF-A0A284VK37-F1
#
_cell.length_a   1.000
_cell.length_b   1.000
_cell.length_c   1.000
_cell.angle_alpha   90.00
_cell.angle_beta   90.00
_cell.angle_gamma   90.00
#
_symmetry.space_group_name_H-M   'P 1'
#
loop_
_entity.id
_entity.type
_entity.pdbx_description
1 polymer ?
#
loop_
_entity_poly.entity_id
_entity_poly.type
_entity_poly.pdbx_seq_one_letter_code
_entity_poly.pdbx_strand_id
1 'polypeptide(L)'
;MSEAVFIIEWLLIVEAIGFISFPLVARFINLPDRGYSISKLIGLLLVTYLVWLEVSLRISDFGLIAIVFALVLLVIISFRSFDPRLLPRKGILLKSELVFMISFLVFTLIIMNKPDIYGPNSEDFMDFAFLQSLLRSAHFPPPDPWMLVRR
;
A
#
# COMPACT_ATOMS: atom_id res chain seq x y z
N MET A 1 8.48 -0.56 20.58
CA MET A 1 9.20 -1.19 19.44
C MET A 1 10.09 -0.11 18.84
N SER A 2 11.31 -0.42 18.43
CA SER A 2 12.21 0.59 17.85
C SER A 2 11.72 1.02 16.46
N GLU A 3 11.91 2.28 16.09
CA GLU A 3 11.51 2.85 14.79
C GLU A 3 12.04 2.02 13.61
N ALA A 4 13.26 1.49 13.74
CA ALA A 4 13.88 0.61 12.77
C ALA A 4 13.05 -0.66 12.47
N VAL A 5 12.35 -1.22 13.47
CA VAL A 5 11.51 -2.41 13.27
C VAL A 5 10.33 -2.07 12.36
N PHE A 6 9.65 -0.94 12.59
CA PHE A 6 8.53 -0.50 11.74
C PHE A 6 8.97 -0.25 10.29
N ILE A 7 10.15 0.35 10.09
CA ILE A 7 10.69 0.60 8.75
C ILE A 7 10.93 -0.71 8.01
N ILE A 8 11.52 -1.70 8.69
CA ILE A 8 11.80 -3.02 8.11
C ILE A 8 10.49 -3.78 7.83
N GLU A 9 9.55 -3.78 8.77
CA GLU A 9 8.23 -4.39 8.58
C GLU A 9 7.51 -3.81 7.36
N TRP A 10 7.49 -2.48 7.25
CA TRP A 10 6.85 -1.81 6.12
C TRP A 10 7.53 -2.13 4.79
N LEU A 11 8.86 -2.13 4.76
CA LEU A 11 9.63 -2.53 3.58
C LEU A 11 9.26 -3.95 3.13
N LEU A 12 9.22 -4.91 4.07
CA LEU A 12 8.86 -6.30 3.78
C LEU A 12 7.41 -6.43 3.28
N ILE A 13 6.48 -5.65 3.82
CA ILE A 13 5.08 -5.62 3.36
C ILE A 13 5.01 -5.13 1.91
N VAL A 14 5.68 -4.02 1.57
CA VAL A 14 5.68 -3.49 0.21
C VAL A 14 6.34 -4.46 -0.78
N GLU A 15 7.45 -5.10 -0.38
CA GLU A 15 8.09 -6.15 -1.19
C GLU A 15 7.16 -7.33 -1.43
N ALA A 16 6.52 -7.84 -0.37
CA ALA A 16 5.60 -8.97 -0.48
C ALA A 16 4.41 -8.65 -1.38
N ILE A 17 3.80 -7.47 -1.22
CA ILE A 17 2.68 -7.02 -2.06
C ILE A 17 3.12 -6.86 -3.51
N GLY A 18 4.30 -6.27 -3.76
CA GLY A 18 4.86 -6.15 -5.11
C GLY A 18 5.14 -7.51 -5.76
N PHE A 19 5.70 -8.44 -5.01
CA PHE A 19 5.93 -9.80 -5.50
C PHE A 19 4.62 -10.51 -5.85
N ILE A 20 3.60 -10.37 -5.00
CA ILE A 20 2.28 -10.94 -5.24
C ILE A 20 1.65 -10.32 -6.49
N SER A 21 1.72 -9.01 -6.69
CA SER A 21 1.09 -8.33 -7.84
C SER A 21 1.88 -8.44 -9.15
N PHE A 22 3.17 -8.77 -9.09
CA PHE A 22 4.06 -8.85 -10.25
C PHE A 22 3.51 -9.64 -11.45
N PRO A 23 2.94 -10.86 -11.29
CA PRO A 23 2.42 -11.63 -12.41
C PRO A 23 1.30 -10.93 -13.17
N LEU A 24 0.51 -10.09 -12.50
CA LEU A 24 -0.55 -9.30 -13.12
C LEU A 24 0.04 -8.20 -13.99
N VAL A 25 0.99 -7.44 -13.42
CA VAL A 25 1.61 -6.31 -14.11
C VAL A 25 2.45 -6.76 -15.30
N ALA A 26 3.18 -7.87 -15.17
CA ALA A 26 4.05 -8.40 -16.22
C ALA A 26 3.33 -8.82 -17.51
N ARG A 27 2.01 -9.05 -17.44
CA ARG A 27 1.19 -9.32 -18.64
C ARG A 27 0.87 -8.08 -19.45
N PHE A 28 0.73 -6.92 -18.80
CA PHE A 28 0.28 -5.68 -19.43
C PHE A 28 1.43 -4.71 -19.72
N ILE A 29 2.52 -4.80 -18.96
CA ILE A 29 3.65 -3.88 -19.06
C ILE A 29 4.84 -4.56 -19.73
N ASN A 30 5.30 -3.96 -20.83
CA ASN A 30 6.49 -4.42 -21.55
C ASN A 30 7.71 -3.53 -21.27
N LEU A 31 8.20 -3.56 -20.04
CA LEU A 31 9.44 -2.90 -19.61
C LEU A 31 10.60 -3.91 -19.53
N PRO A 32 11.87 -3.45 -19.49
CA PRO A 32 13.03 -4.34 -19.34
C PRO A 32 12.99 -5.21 -18.08
N ASP A 33 12.40 -4.69 -17.00
CA ASP A 33 12.17 -5.39 -15.72
C ASP A 33 10.82 -6.12 -15.69
N ARG A 34 10.10 -6.20 -16.82
CA ARG A 34 8.75 -6.77 -16.94
C ARG A 34 7.73 -6.09 -16.03
N GLY A 35 7.95 -4.83 -15.66
CA GLY A 35 7.06 -4.07 -14.79
C GLY A 35 7.19 -4.40 -13.30
N TYR A 36 8.25 -5.09 -12.88
CA TYR A 36 8.49 -5.41 -11.47
C TYR A 36 8.55 -4.17 -10.58
N SER A 37 9.20 -3.09 -11.01
CA SER A 37 9.26 -1.84 -10.23
C SER A 37 7.87 -1.26 -9.96
N ILE A 38 6.99 -1.33 -10.97
CA ILE A 38 5.62 -0.81 -10.92
C ILE A 38 4.69 -1.74 -10.12
N SER A 39 5.01 -3.03 -10.04
CA SER A 39 4.20 -4.02 -9.33
C SER A 39 3.97 -3.66 -7.87
N LYS A 40 4.96 -3.12 -7.16
CA LYS A 40 4.84 -2.64 -5.78
C LYS A 40 3.74 -1.60 -5.63
N LEU A 41 3.72 -0.61 -6.52
CA LEU A 41 2.71 0.47 -6.54
C LEU A 41 1.32 -0.07 -6.90
N ILE A 42 1.23 -0.88 -7.95
CA ILE A 42 -0.04 -1.45 -8.40
C ILE A 42 -0.60 -2.43 -7.35
N GLY A 43 0.25 -3.20 -6.68
CA GLY A 43 -0.16 -4.10 -5.62
C GLY A 43 -0.76 -3.34 -4.44
N LEU A 44 -0.10 -2.27 -3.97
CA LEU A 44 -0.63 -1.40 -2.91
C LEU A 44 -1.96 -0.77 -3.32
N LEU A 45 -2.05 -0.28 -4.56
CA LEU A 45 -3.29 0.29 -5.10
C LEU A 45 -4.43 -0.74 -5.12
N LEU A 46 -4.16 -1.95 -5.61
CA LEU A 46 -5.18 -3.01 -5.71
C LEU A 46 -5.66 -3.44 -4.33
N VAL A 47 -4.76 -3.66 -3.37
CA VAL A 47 -5.15 -4.05 -2.00
C VAL A 47 -6.01 -2.97 -1.36
N THR A 48 -5.55 -1.71 -1.39
CA THR A 48 -6.30 -0.60 -0.78
C THR A 48 -7.64 -0.35 -1.46
N TYR A 49 -7.69 -0.45 -2.79
CA TYR A 49 -8.92 -0.30 -3.55
C TYR A 49 -9.92 -1.43 -3.29
N LEU A 50 -9.47 -2.69 -3.20
CA LEU A 50 -10.33 -3.83 -2.90
C LEU A 50 -10.93 -3.72 -1.50
N VAL A 51 -10.13 -3.35 -0.50
CA VAL A 51 -10.61 -3.08 0.87
C VAL A 51 -11.63 -1.95 0.87
N TRP A 52 -11.32 -0.85 0.18
CA TRP A 52 -12.27 0.27 0.08
C TRP A 52 -13.58 -0.15 -0.59
N LEU A 53 -13.52 -0.93 -1.67
CA LEU A 53 -14.67 -1.37 -2.44
C LEU A 53 -15.58 -2.29 -1.62
N GLU A 54 -15.02 -3.32 -0.97
CA GLU A 54 -15.83 -4.27 -0.19
C GLU A 54 -16.50 -3.61 1.03
N VAL A 55 -15.78 -2.71 1.71
CA VAL A 55 -16.28 -1.98 2.88
C VAL A 55 -17.36 -0.98 2.45
N SER A 56 -17.18 -0.32 1.30
CA SER A 56 -18.19 0.59 0.74
C SER A 56 -19.46 -0.15 0.29
N LEU A 57 -19.32 -1.38 -0.20
CA LEU A 57 -20.43 -2.24 -0.58
C LEU A 57 -21.09 -2.94 0.62
N ARG A 58 -20.61 -2.71 1.85
CA ARG A 58 -21.08 -3.36 3.09
C ARG A 58 -20.97 -4.88 3.06
N ILE A 59 -19.97 -5.41 2.35
CA ILE A 59 -19.67 -6.85 2.32
C ILE A 59 -18.96 -7.26 3.62
N SER A 60 -18.07 -6.40 4.11
CA SER A 60 -17.29 -6.60 5.33
C SER A 60 -17.10 -5.27 6.08
N ASP A 61 -16.76 -5.36 7.37
CA ASP A 61 -16.34 -4.19 8.15
C ASP A 61 -14.87 -3.87 7.87
N PHE A 62 -14.52 -2.59 7.93
CA PHE A 62 -13.14 -2.13 7.84
C PHE A 62 -12.30 -2.75 8.97
N GLY A 63 -11.26 -3.49 8.58
CA GLY A 63 -10.39 -4.18 9.52
C GLY A 63 -9.56 -5.27 8.87
N LEU A 64 -8.98 -6.13 9.71
CA LEU A 64 -8.07 -7.19 9.27
C LEU A 64 -8.73 -8.17 8.30
N ILE A 65 -10.00 -8.51 8.51
CA ILE A 65 -10.73 -9.47 7.67
C ILE A 65 -10.82 -8.97 6.22
N ALA A 66 -11.18 -7.70 6.03
CA ALA A 66 -11.22 -7.05 4.73
C ALA A 66 -9.83 -7.09 4.05
N ILE A 67 -8.78 -6.68 4.78
CA ILE A 67 -7.40 -6.70 4.27
C ILE A 67 -6.97 -8.11 3.84
N VAL A 68 -7.24 -9.13 4.65
CA VAL A 68 -6.91 -10.53 4.33
C VAL A 68 -7.70 -11.00 3.13
N PHE A 69 -8.99 -10.68 3.02
CA PHE A 69 -9.80 -11.02 1.87
C PHE A 69 -9.24 -10.41 0.57
N ALA A 70 -8.92 -9.12 0.59
CA ALA A 70 -8.29 -8.42 -0.54
C ALA A 70 -6.95 -9.05 -0.96
N LEU A 71 -6.09 -9.40 0.02
CA LEU A 71 -4.81 -10.07 -0.24
C LEU A 71 -5.00 -11.47 -0.82
N VAL A 72 -5.91 -12.28 -0.28
CA VAL A 72 -6.21 -13.62 -0.79
C VAL A 72 -6.72 -13.55 -2.23
N LEU A 73 -7.64 -12.63 -2.50
CA LEU A 73 -8.15 -12.40 -3.85
C LEU A 73 -7.01 -12.03 -4.81
N LEU A 74 -6.15 -11.10 -4.41
CA LEU A 74 -4.99 -10.71 -5.21
C LEU A 74 -4.07 -11.89 -5.49
N VAL A 75 -3.75 -12.71 -4.48
CA VAL A 75 -2.93 -13.92 -4.64
C VAL A 75 -3.56 -14.90 -5.63
N ILE A 76 -4.87 -15.14 -5.55
CA ILE A 76 -5.58 -16.05 -6.47
C ILE A 76 -5.49 -15.54 -7.91
N ILE A 77 -5.75 -14.25 -8.15
CA ILE A 77 -5.71 -13.67 -9.49
C ILE A 77 -4.28 -13.68 -10.03
N SER A 78 -3.29 -13.35 -9.20
CA SER A 78 -1.87 -13.39 -9.56
C SER A 78 -1.39 -14.79 -9.87
N PHE A 79 -1.79 -15.80 -9.10
CA PHE A 79 -1.45 -17.19 -9.36
C PHE A 79 -2.01 -17.68 -10.70
N ARG A 80 -3.27 -17.33 -11.02
CA ARG A 80 -3.87 -17.63 -12.33
C ARG A 80 -3.19 -16.89 -13.48
N SER A 81 -2.57 -15.76 -13.17
CA SER A 81 -1.87 -14.91 -14.15
C SER A 81 -0.39 -15.25 -14.31
N PHE A 82 0.15 -16.14 -13.47
CA PHE A 82 1.56 -16.49 -13.49
C PHE A 82 1.97 -17.18 -14.79
N ASP A 83 2.96 -16.61 -15.48
CA ASP A 83 3.64 -17.22 -16.61
C ASP A 83 5.16 -17.11 -16.38
N PRO A 84 5.89 -18.23 -16.24
CA PRO A 84 7.33 -18.22 -16.00
C PRO A 84 8.13 -17.57 -17.14
N ARG A 85 7.58 -17.45 -18.35
CA ARG A 85 8.22 -16.78 -19.50
C ARG A 85 8.32 -15.27 -19.32
N LEU A 86 7.49 -14.70 -18.44
CA LEU A 86 7.46 -13.28 -18.13
C LEU A 86 8.42 -12.90 -17.00
N LEU A 87 9.23 -13.84 -16.48
CA LEU A 87 10.22 -13.53 -15.46
C LEU A 87 11.34 -12.64 -16.03
N PRO A 88 11.71 -11.54 -15.34
CA PRO A 88 12.79 -10.68 -15.76
C PRO A 88 14.14 -11.36 -15.56
N ARG A 89 15.16 -10.90 -16.30
CA ARG A 89 16.54 -11.34 -16.08
C ARG A 89 17.02 -10.85 -14.72
N LYS A 90 17.69 -11.73 -13.95
CA LYS A 90 18.20 -11.43 -12.59
C LYS A 90 18.97 -10.10 -12.51
N GLY A 91 19.82 -9.80 -13.49
CA GLY A 91 20.60 -8.56 -13.49
C GLY A 91 19.78 -7.27 -13.64
N ILE A 92 18.63 -7.32 -14.32
CA ILE A 92 17.72 -6.18 -14.43
C ILE A 92 16.91 -6.05 -13.14
N LEU A 93 16.41 -7.18 -12.63
CA LEU A 93 15.66 -7.25 -11.38
C LEU A 93 16.46 -6.67 -10.20
N LEU A 94 17.74 -7.03 -10.07
CA LEU A 94 18.62 -6.49 -9.03
C LEU A 94 18.84 -4.99 -9.17
N LYS A 95 18.92 -4.46 -10.40
CA LYS A 95 19.06 -3.01 -10.62
C LYS A 95 17.78 -2.27 -10.22
N SER A 96 16.61 -2.77 -10.60
CA SER A 96 15.33 -2.18 -10.18
C SER A 96 15.17 -2.20 -8.66
N GLU A 97 15.54 -3.31 -8.03
CA GLU A 97 15.47 -3.48 -6.58
C GLU A 97 16.43 -2.54 -5.86
N LEU A 98 17.66 -2.39 -6.36
CA LEU A 98 18.62 -1.44 -5.80
C LEU A 98 18.12 0.00 -5.90
N VAL A 99 17.53 0.39 -7.03
CA VAL A 99 16.94 1.74 -7.19
C VAL A 99 15.81 1.94 -6.19
N PHE A 100 14.90 0.98 -6.07
CA PHE A 100 13.80 1.03 -5.10
C PHE A 100 14.33 1.17 -3.66
N MET A 101 15.27 0.32 -3.25
CA MET A 101 15.86 0.33 -1.90
C MET A 101 16.55 1.66 -1.58
N ILE A 102 17.32 2.21 -2.53
CA ILE A 102 17.96 3.52 -2.36
C ILE A 102 16.90 4.61 -2.22
N SER A 103 15.90 4.63 -3.10
CA SER A 103 14.81 5.61 -3.02
C SER A 103 14.05 5.50 -1.69
N PHE A 104 13.71 4.29 -1.26
CA PHE A 104 13.03 4.05 0.02
C PHE A 104 13.84 4.57 1.21
N LEU A 105 15.15 4.29 1.24
CA LEU A 105 16.03 4.76 2.30
C LEU A 105 16.16 6.29 2.30
N VAL A 106 16.36 6.90 1.13
CA VAL A 106 16.45 8.36 1.00
C VAL A 106 15.17 9.04 1.49
N PHE A 107 14.00 8.55 1.08
CA PHE A 107 12.72 9.09 1.55
C PHE A 107 12.51 8.87 3.05
N THR A 108 12.91 7.71 3.57
CA THR A 108 12.85 7.44 5.02
C THR A 108 13.70 8.43 5.80
N LEU A 109 14.93 8.70 5.35
CA LEU A 109 15.81 9.70 5.99
C LEU A 109 15.20 11.10 5.93
N ILE A 110 14.57 11.48 4.82
CA ILE A 110 13.86 12.77 4.71
C ILE A 110 12.74 12.86 5.75
N ILE A 111 11.89 11.82 5.85
CA ILE A 111 10.76 11.81 6.78
C ILE A 111 11.24 11.81 8.24
N MET A 112 12.29 11.06 8.57
CA MET A 112 12.86 11.03 9.93
C MET A 112 13.42 12.39 10.37
N ASN A 113 13.82 13.24 9.42
CA ASN A 113 14.33 14.59 9.70
C ASN A 113 13.26 15.68 9.52
N LYS A 114 11.99 15.32 9.28
CA LYS A 114 10.89 16.30 9.21
C LYS A 114 10.69 16.89 10.62
N PRO A 115 10.75 18.23 10.79
CA PRO A 115 10.49 18.86 12.09
C PRO A 115 9.05 18.55 12.53
N ASP A 116 8.89 18.29 13.82
CA ASP A 116 7.63 17.91 14.43
C ASP A 116 6.49 18.90 14.09
N ILE A 117 5.33 18.31 13.87
CA ILE A 117 4.08 18.95 13.53
C ILE A 117 3.52 19.62 14.79
N TYR A 118 3.69 20.93 14.91
CA TYR A 118 3.11 21.68 16.03
C TYR A 118 2.21 22.81 15.53
N GLY A 119 0.93 22.52 15.35
CA GLY A 119 -0.08 23.56 15.13
C GLY A 119 -1.50 23.01 14.92
N PRO A 120 -2.52 23.51 15.63
CA PRO A 120 -3.95 23.24 15.35
C PRO A 120 -4.39 23.63 13.93
N ASN A 121 -3.63 24.49 13.25
CA ASN A 121 -3.87 24.96 11.89
C ASN A 121 -2.95 24.29 10.85
N SER A 122 -2.27 23.20 11.21
CA SER A 122 -1.40 22.46 10.28
C SER A 122 -2.22 21.48 9.42
N GLU A 123 -1.77 21.24 8.19
CA GLU A 123 -2.37 20.21 7.30
C GLU A 123 -2.28 18.82 7.95
N ASP A 124 -1.17 18.55 8.63
CA ASP A 124 -0.97 17.29 9.32
C ASP A 124 -1.98 17.05 10.47
N PHE A 125 -2.49 18.10 11.14
CA PHE A 125 -3.60 17.99 12.10
C PHE A 125 -4.90 17.54 11.41
N MET A 126 -5.16 18.08 10.22
CA MET A 126 -6.31 17.68 9.41
C MET A 126 -6.19 16.23 8.95
N ASP A 127 -5.02 15.82 8.44
CA ASP A 127 -4.76 14.44 8.03
C ASP A 127 -4.96 13.46 9.20
N PHE A 128 -4.49 13.83 10.39
CA PHE A 128 -4.69 13.04 11.59
C PHE A 128 -6.17 12.89 11.96
N ALA A 129 -6.97 13.95 11.85
CA ALA A 129 -8.41 13.89 12.11
C ALA A 129 -9.14 12.96 11.12
N PHE A 130 -8.79 13.01 9.83
CA PHE A 130 -9.34 12.07 8.84
C PHE A 130 -8.96 10.62 9.14
N LEU A 131 -7.70 10.36 9.48
CA LEU A 131 -7.24 9.02 9.85
C LEU A 131 -7.99 8.48 11.08
N GLN A 132 -8.17 9.30 12.10
CA GLN A 132 -8.93 8.91 13.30
C GLN A 132 -10.40 8.60 13.00
N SER A 133 -11.04 9.35 12.10
CA SER A 133 -12.41 9.06 11.69
C SER A 133 -12.51 7.76 10.88
N LEU A 134 -11.58 7.52 9.96
CA LEU A 134 -11.48 6.25 9.22
C LEU A 134 -11.31 5.05 10.17
N LEU A 135 -10.38 5.15 11.13
CA LEU A 135 -10.11 4.07 12.09
C LEU A 135 -11.27 3.75 13.03
N ARG A 136 -12.20 4.69 13.22
CA ARG A 136 -13.40 4.52 14.05
C ARG A 136 -14.63 4.07 13.27
N SER A 137 -14.59 4.14 11.95
CA SER A 137 -15.72 3.77 11.09
C SER A 137 -15.61 2.30 10.68
N ALA A 138 -16.69 1.54 10.87
CA ALA A 138 -16.79 0.17 10.35
C ALA A 138 -17.06 0.13 8.85
N HIS A 139 -17.65 1.19 8.28
CA HIS A 139 -18.02 1.26 6.87
C HIS A 139 -17.59 2.58 6.23
N PHE A 140 -17.57 2.62 4.91
CA PHE A 140 -17.29 3.82 4.15
C PHE A 140 -18.55 4.37 3.46
N PRO A 141 -18.66 5.71 3.30
CA PRO A 141 -17.70 6.75 3.73
C PRO A 141 -17.72 6.99 5.26
N PRO A 142 -16.56 7.36 5.87
CA PRO A 142 -16.51 7.73 7.28
C PRO A 142 -17.25 9.06 7.54
N PRO A 143 -17.68 9.32 8.78
CA PRO A 143 -18.25 10.61 9.13
C PRO A 143 -17.20 11.72 8.98
N ASP A 144 -17.64 12.88 8.48
CA ASP A 144 -16.80 14.07 8.34
C ASP A 144 -16.36 14.56 9.75
N PRO A 145 -15.03 14.60 10.05
CA PRO A 145 -14.53 15.05 11.36
C PRO A 145 -14.86 16.51 11.72
N TRP A 146 -15.16 17.36 10.72
CA TRP A 146 -15.46 18.77 10.90
C TRP A 146 -16.97 19.04 10.97
N MET A 147 -17.80 18.10 10.54
CA MET A 147 -19.25 18.21 10.78
C MET A 147 -19.59 17.84 12.22
N LEU A 148 -20.11 18.82 12.96
CA LEU A 148 -20.82 18.56 14.20
C LEU A 148 -22.05 17.70 13.88
N VAL A 149 -22.04 16.45 14.34
CA VAL A 149 -23.23 15.60 14.38
C VAL A 149 -24.26 16.32 15.25
N ARG A 150 -25.18 17.07 14.64
CA ARG A 150 -26.39 17.50 15.33
C ARG A 150 -27.20 16.23 15.59
N ARG A 151 -27.21 15.80 16.85
CA ARG A 151 -28.16 14.81 17.35
C ARG A 151 -29.57 15.39 17.35
#